data_AF-A0A2H9MTU2-F1
#
_entry.id   AF-A0A2H9MTU2-F1
#
_cell.length_a   1.000
_cell.length_b   1.000
_cell.length_c   1.000
_cell.angle_alpha   90.00
_cell.angle_beta   90.00
_cell.angle_gamma   90.00
#
_symmetry.space_group_name_H-M   'P 1'
#
loop_
_entity.id
_entity.type
_entity.pdbx_description
1 polymer ?
#
loop_
_entity_poly.entity_id
_entity_poly.type
_entity_poly.pdbx_seq_one_letter_code
_entity_poly.pdbx_strand_id
1 'polypeptide(L)'
;MSFFEYIPLLSPLIFAGILLLSLLQFANVRKNMRIQSEQQIYTKVIEARLKLENTDTFTNMAMQSPMFTKRFSIVDTPEEYYVSVAFLDLFEFMFRLHKTKTIDPLLWQRWNKLVHIFLTIPKFKRVWEETKSSHTVEFIEFFDSLQDLEE
;
A
#
# COMPACT_ATOMS: atom_id res chain seq x y z
N MET A 1 -44.09 -18.44 40.49
CA MET A 1 -42.76 -18.81 39.99
C MET A 1 -41.90 -17.57 40.01
N SER A 2 -40.77 -17.63 40.72
CA SER A 2 -39.96 -16.46 41.08
C SER A 2 -38.89 -16.21 40.03
N PHE A 3 -38.57 -14.95 39.71
CA PHE A 3 -37.48 -14.58 38.81
C PHE A 3 -36.14 -15.28 39.16
N PHE A 4 -35.92 -15.56 40.46
CA PHE A 4 -34.73 -16.24 40.97
C PHE A 4 -34.59 -17.70 40.50
N GLU A 5 -35.66 -18.36 40.07
CA GLU A 5 -35.61 -19.74 39.56
C GLU A 5 -35.07 -19.82 38.13
N TYR A 6 -35.09 -18.72 37.37
CA TYR A 6 -34.58 -18.65 35.99
C TYR A 6 -33.09 -18.27 35.92
N ILE A 7 -32.53 -17.68 36.97
CA ILE A 7 -31.13 -17.23 37.03
C ILE A 7 -30.11 -18.35 36.73
N PRO A 8 -30.26 -19.58 37.27
CA PRO A 8 -29.32 -20.68 36.97
C PRO A 8 -29.40 -21.18 35.52
N LEU A 9 -30.53 -20.97 34.85
CA LEU A 9 -30.74 -21.34 33.45
C LEU A 9 -30.25 -20.26 32.48
N LEU A 10 -30.39 -18.99 32.88
CA LEU A 10 -30.01 -17.82 32.08
C LEU A 10 -28.51 -17.51 32.17
N SER A 11 -27.86 -17.76 33.32
CA SER A 11 -26.44 -17.44 33.48
C SER A 11 -25.53 -18.18 32.50
N PRO A 12 -25.67 -19.50 32.25
CA PRO A 12 -24.82 -20.21 31.29
C PRO A 12 -25.03 -19.72 29.85
N LEU A 13 -26.26 -19.32 29.50
CA LEU A 13 -26.57 -18.73 28.20
C LEU A 13 -25.90 -17.35 28.03
N ILE A 14 -25.91 -16.52 29.08
CA ILE A 14 -25.21 -15.22 29.08
C ILE A 14 -23.70 -15.44 28.96
N PHE A 15 -23.12 -16.36 29.74
CA PHE A 15 -21.69 -16.66 29.67
C PHE A 15 -21.28 -17.24 28.31
N ALA A 16 -22.09 -18.14 27.73
CA ALA A 16 -21.86 -18.66 26.38
C ALA A 16 -21.92 -17.54 25.32
N GLY A 17 -22.87 -16.60 25.45
CA GLY A 17 -22.96 -15.43 24.58
C GLY A 17 -21.74 -14.53 24.67
N ILE A 18 -21.28 -14.21 25.88
CA ILE A 18 -20.07 -13.40 26.11
C ILE A 18 -18.83 -14.11 25.56
N LEU A 19 -18.72 -15.42 25.79
CA LEU A 19 -17.61 -16.23 25.28
C LEU A 19 -17.56 -16.20 23.75
N LEU A 20 -18.72 -16.36 23.08
CA LEU A 20 -18.82 -16.33 21.63
C LEU A 20 -18.42 -14.96 21.06
N LEU A 21 -18.90 -13.87 21.66
CA LEU A 21 -18.50 -12.50 21.29
C LEU A 21 -16.99 -12.29 21.48
N SER A 22 -16.42 -12.81 22.57
CA SER A 22 -14.99 -12.71 22.87
C SER A 22 -14.14 -13.45 21.84
N LEU A 23 -14.57 -14.65 21.41
CA LEU A 23 -13.89 -15.42 20.36
C LEU A 23 -13.93 -14.70 19.00
N LEU A 24 -15.08 -14.12 18.65
CA LEU A 24 -15.22 -13.32 17.43
C LEU A 24 -14.31 -12.07 17.47
N GLN A 25 -14.28 -11.38 18.61
CA GLN A 25 -13.42 -10.21 18.79
C GLN A 25 -11.94 -10.60 18.72
N PHE A 26 -11.54 -11.69 19.36
CA PHE A 26 -10.17 -12.20 19.30
C PHE A 26 -9.76 -12.55 17.86
N ALA A 27 -10.65 -13.19 17.09
CA ALA A 27 -10.39 -13.50 15.69
C ALA A 27 -10.16 -12.23 14.85
N ASN A 28 -10.97 -11.19 15.06
CA ASN A 28 -10.81 -9.90 14.41
C ASN A 28 -9.50 -9.20 14.81
N VAL A 29 -9.17 -9.17 16.10
CA VAL A 29 -7.90 -8.59 16.59
C VAL A 29 -6.71 -9.31 15.98
N ARG A 30 -6.71 -10.64 15.98
CA ARG A 30 -5.63 -11.44 15.39
C ARG A 30 -5.46 -11.17 13.89
N LYS A 31 -6.57 -11.07 13.15
CA LYS A 31 -6.54 -10.70 11.72
C LYS A 31 -5.96 -9.31 11.51
N ASN A 32 -6.40 -8.32 12.29
CA ASN A 32 -5.92 -6.95 12.19
C ASN A 32 -4.43 -6.83 12.54
N MET A 33 -3.97 -7.53 13.58
CA MET A 33 -2.54 -7.57 13.95
C MET A 33 -1.68 -8.15 12.82
N ARG A 34 -2.15 -9.20 12.15
CA ARG A 34 -1.44 -9.77 10.99
C ARG A 34 -1.31 -8.75 9.86
N ILE A 35 -2.41 -8.08 9.48
CA ILE A 35 -2.41 -7.06 8.43
C ILE A 35 -1.46 -5.92 8.79
N GLN A 36 -1.51 -5.42 10.03
CA GLN A 36 -0.60 -4.37 10.49
C GLN A 36 0.87 -4.81 10.46
N SER A 37 1.17 -6.05 10.85
CA SER A 37 2.52 -6.60 10.77
C SER A 37 3.02 -6.69 9.33
N GLU A 38 2.19 -7.15 8.40
CA GLU A 38 2.53 -7.23 6.97
C GLU A 38 2.82 -5.83 6.40
N GLN A 39 2.00 -4.83 6.76
CA GLN A 39 2.20 -3.44 6.37
C GLN A 39 3.50 -2.85 6.94
N GLN A 40 3.80 -3.09 8.22
CA GLN A 40 5.04 -2.62 8.85
C GLN A 40 6.29 -3.24 8.21
N ILE A 41 6.25 -4.53 7.89
CA ILE A 41 7.34 -5.21 7.18
C ILE A 41 7.53 -4.56 5.80
N TYR A 42 6.44 -4.36 5.06
CA TYR A 42 6.49 -3.75 3.74
C TYR A 42 7.10 -2.35 3.77
N THR A 43 6.67 -1.48 4.69
CA THR A 43 7.25 -0.14 4.86
C THR A 43 8.75 -0.19 5.16
N LYS A 44 9.19 -1.09 6.05
CA LYS A 44 10.62 -1.25 6.38
C LYS A 44 11.45 -1.73 5.18
N VAL A 45 10.89 -2.64 4.37
CA VAL A 45 11.55 -3.15 3.17
C VAL A 45 11.70 -2.03 2.12
N ILE A 46 10.66 -1.23 1.89
CA ILE A 46 10.75 -0.05 1.01
C ILE A 46 11.80 0.93 1.52
N GLU A 47 11.77 1.27 2.82
CA GLU A 47 12.74 2.21 3.39
C GLU A 47 14.18 1.71 3.22
N ALA A 48 14.43 0.42 3.45
CA ALA A 48 15.73 -0.20 3.24
C ALA A 48 16.14 -0.16 1.76
N ARG A 49 15.23 -0.48 0.84
CA ARG A 49 15.46 -0.40 -0.61
C ARG A 49 15.86 1.00 -1.03
N LEU A 50 15.09 2.03 -0.63
CA LEU A 50 15.36 3.42 -0.99
C LEU A 50 16.73 3.89 -0.47
N LYS A 51 17.12 3.48 0.74
CA LYS A 51 18.45 3.79 1.28
C LYS A 51 19.58 3.14 0.48
N LEU A 52 19.38 1.95 -0.06
CA LEU A 52 20.37 1.25 -0.87
C LEU A 52 20.47 1.84 -2.28
N GLU A 53 19.33 2.12 -2.91
CA GLU A 53 19.26 2.64 -4.27
C GLU A 53 19.79 4.07 -4.39
N ASN A 54 19.60 4.89 -3.36
CA ASN A 54 20.07 6.27 -3.33
C ASN A 54 21.57 6.41 -2.99
N THR A 55 22.39 5.48 -3.47
CA THR A 55 23.85 5.51 -3.30
C THR A 55 24.56 5.53 -4.66
N ASP A 56 25.70 6.22 -4.72
CA ASP A 56 26.56 6.21 -5.91
C ASP A 56 27.03 4.79 -6.22
N THR A 57 27.32 3.99 -5.19
CA THR A 57 27.73 2.58 -5.34
C THR A 57 26.67 1.77 -6.07
N PHE A 58 25.41 1.85 -5.65
CA PHE A 58 24.33 1.15 -6.35
C PHE A 58 24.14 1.69 -7.76
N THR A 59 24.14 3.01 -7.95
CA THR A 59 23.98 3.64 -9.27
C THR A 59 25.07 3.18 -10.25
N ASN A 60 26.33 3.14 -9.82
CA ASN A 60 27.45 2.67 -10.63
C ASN A 60 27.34 1.18 -10.99
N MET A 61 26.81 0.35 -10.08
CA MET A 61 26.51 -1.05 -10.39
C MET A 61 25.33 -1.17 -11.35
N ALA A 62 24.26 -0.42 -11.12
CA ALA A 62 23.05 -0.43 -11.94
C ALA A 62 23.35 -0.01 -13.39
N MET A 63 24.19 1.01 -13.60
CA MET A 63 24.59 1.46 -14.93
C MET A 63 25.29 0.39 -15.79
N GLN A 64 25.84 -0.68 -15.19
CA GLN A 64 26.42 -1.80 -15.92
C GLN A 64 25.36 -2.73 -16.53
N SER A 65 24.10 -2.61 -16.10
CA SER A 65 22.98 -3.37 -16.62
C SER A 65 22.28 -2.61 -17.76
N PRO A 66 22.17 -3.18 -18.97
CA PRO A 66 21.45 -2.56 -20.08
C PRO A 66 20.00 -2.20 -19.72
N MET A 67 19.38 -2.96 -18.81
CA MET A 67 18.02 -2.70 -18.33
C MET A 67 17.93 -1.37 -17.59
N PHE A 68 18.88 -1.10 -16.69
CA PHE A 68 18.94 0.15 -15.94
C PHE A 68 19.43 1.31 -16.79
N THR A 69 20.36 1.08 -17.73
CA THR A 69 20.77 2.10 -18.70
C THR A 69 19.57 2.60 -19.51
N LYS A 70 18.71 1.70 -20.00
CA LYS A 70 17.47 2.07 -20.70
C LYS A 70 16.56 2.90 -19.77
N ARG A 71 16.36 2.45 -18.54
CA ARG A 71 15.50 3.13 -17.56
C ARG A 71 16.00 4.52 -17.18
N PHE A 72 17.30 4.72 -17.01
CA PHE A 72 17.86 6.04 -16.71
C PHE A 72 17.81 6.99 -17.90
N SER A 73 17.81 6.49 -19.14
CA SER A 73 17.75 7.34 -20.34
C SER A 73 16.43 8.12 -20.52
N ILE A 74 15.38 7.78 -19.76
CA ILE A 74 14.07 8.45 -19.84
C ILE A 74 13.96 9.69 -18.92
N VAL A 75 14.97 9.92 -18.10
CA VAL A 75 15.09 11.05 -17.15
C VAL A 75 16.47 11.70 -17.29
N ASP A 76 16.70 12.83 -16.62
CA ASP A 76 17.96 13.57 -16.79
C ASP A 76 19.06 13.01 -15.87
N THR A 77 18.69 12.45 -14.72
CA THR A 77 19.62 11.83 -13.77
C THR A 77 19.06 10.52 -13.21
N PRO A 78 19.91 9.54 -12.82
CA PRO A 78 19.44 8.34 -12.13
C PRO A 78 18.64 8.63 -10.85
N GLU A 79 18.96 9.73 -10.16
CA GLU A 79 18.23 10.17 -8.98
C GLU A 79 16.76 10.49 -9.29
N GLU A 80 16.47 11.21 -10.40
CA GLU A 80 15.10 11.48 -10.82
C GLU A 80 14.30 10.19 -11.07
N TYR A 81 14.95 9.16 -11.62
CA TYR A 81 14.34 7.84 -11.81
C TYR A 81 14.01 7.19 -10.46
N TYR A 82 14.97 7.16 -9.52
CA TYR A 82 14.74 6.56 -8.20
C TYR A 82 13.66 7.28 -7.41
N VAL A 83 13.63 8.62 -7.46
CA VAL A 83 12.55 9.42 -6.85
C VAL A 83 11.20 9.04 -7.45
N SER A 84 11.11 8.93 -8.78
CA SER A 84 9.87 8.55 -9.45
C SER A 84 9.40 7.15 -9.03
N VAL A 85 10.30 6.16 -9.01
CA VAL A 85 9.98 4.80 -8.56
C VAL A 85 9.58 4.77 -7.07
N ALA A 86 10.22 5.57 -6.22
CA ALA A 86 9.87 5.67 -4.81
C ALA A 86 8.43 6.16 -4.60
N PHE A 87 8.00 7.16 -5.38
CA PHE A 87 6.64 7.65 -5.35
C PHE A 87 5.64 6.64 -5.91
N LEU A 88 5.98 5.90 -6.97
CA LEU A 88 5.14 4.81 -7.49
C LEU A 88 4.91 3.71 -6.45
N ASP A 89 5.97 3.25 -5.77
CA ASP A 89 5.88 2.26 -4.69
C ASP A 89 5.01 2.77 -3.53
N LEU A 90 5.16 4.05 -3.17
CA LEU A 90 4.35 4.71 -2.16
C LEU A 90 2.88 4.75 -2.58
N PHE A 91 2.58 5.13 -3.82
CA PHE A 91 1.20 5.18 -4.32
C PHE A 91 0.57 3.78 -4.38
N GLU A 92 1.30 2.75 -4.81
CA GLU A 92 0.80 1.37 -4.78
C GLU A 92 0.51 0.93 -3.33
N PHE A 93 1.38 1.28 -2.38
CA PHE A 93 1.12 1.01 -0.98
C PHE A 93 -0.16 1.67 -0.48
N MET A 94 -0.35 2.97 -0.76
CA MET A 94 -1.55 3.71 -0.36
C MET A 94 -2.80 3.14 -1.02
N PHE A 95 -2.71 2.72 -2.29
CA PHE A 95 -3.80 2.03 -2.99
C PHE A 95 -4.16 0.70 -2.31
N ARG A 96 -3.17 -0.09 -1.90
CA ARG A 96 -3.43 -1.33 -1.14
C ARG A 96 -4.11 -1.05 0.19
N LEU A 97 -3.68 -0.03 0.93
CA LEU A 97 -4.33 0.38 2.18
C LEU A 97 -5.79 0.80 1.96
N HIS A 98 -6.10 1.43 0.83
CA HIS A 98 -7.46 1.76 0.43
C HIS A 98 -8.29 0.51 0.15
N LYS A 99 -7.75 -0.42 -0.65
CA LYS A 99 -8.42 -1.70 -0.99
C LYS A 99 -8.69 -2.55 0.25
N THR A 100 -7.79 -2.53 1.23
CA THR A 100 -7.97 -3.24 2.52
C THR A 100 -8.78 -2.45 3.56
N LYS A 101 -9.37 -1.31 3.18
CA LYS A 101 -10.16 -0.42 4.07
C LYS A 101 -9.42 -0.02 5.34
N THR A 102 -8.09 0.14 5.25
CA THR A 102 -7.21 0.48 6.38
C THR A 102 -6.93 1.97 6.47
N ILE A 103 -6.99 2.70 5.35
CA ILE A 103 -6.81 4.15 5.29
C ILE A 103 -8.13 4.89 5.52
N ASP A 104 -8.06 6.01 6.22
CA ASP A 104 -9.18 6.96 6.33
C ASP A 104 -9.61 7.50 4.94
N PRO A 105 -10.92 7.61 4.65
CA PRO A 105 -11.40 8.06 3.34
C PRO A 105 -10.94 9.48 2.95
N LEU A 106 -10.82 10.42 3.89
CA LEU A 106 -10.36 11.79 3.59
C LEU A 106 -8.87 11.80 3.27
N LEU A 107 -8.08 10.99 4.00
CA LEU A 107 -6.68 10.79 3.66
C LEU A 107 -6.52 10.17 2.27
N TRP A 108 -7.33 9.16 1.93
CA TRP A 108 -7.31 8.58 0.59
C TRP A 108 -7.62 9.61 -0.50
N GLN A 109 -8.64 10.46 -0.32
CA GLN A 109 -8.95 11.53 -1.29
C GLN A 109 -7.76 12.46 -1.52
N ARG A 110 -7.04 12.84 -0.46
CA ARG A 110 -5.82 13.66 -0.58
C ARG A 110 -4.73 12.94 -1.37
N TRP A 111 -4.48 11.67 -1.09
CA TRP A 111 -3.49 10.87 -1.81
C TRP A 111 -3.87 10.66 -3.26
N ASN A 112 -5.13 10.37 -3.55
CA ASN A 112 -5.63 10.23 -4.91
C ASN A 112 -5.43 11.52 -5.74
N LYS A 113 -5.69 12.70 -5.16
CA LYS A 113 -5.36 13.98 -5.80
C LYS A 113 -3.87 14.16 -6.03
N LEU A 114 -3.03 13.71 -5.10
CA LEU A 114 -1.57 13.77 -5.27
C LEU A 114 -1.11 12.89 -6.44
N VAL A 115 -1.68 11.70 -6.62
CA VAL A 115 -1.38 10.83 -7.76
C VAL A 115 -1.68 11.55 -9.08
N HIS A 116 -2.85 12.19 -9.19
CA HIS A 116 -3.19 13.01 -10.37
C HIS A 116 -2.17 14.11 -10.62
N ILE A 117 -1.77 14.86 -9.59
CA ILE A 117 -0.77 15.92 -9.72
C ILE A 117 0.56 15.36 -10.24
N PHE A 118 1.00 14.21 -9.73
CA PHE A 118 2.24 13.57 -10.18
C PHE A 118 2.17 13.10 -11.64
N LEU A 119 1.00 12.62 -12.09
CA LEU A 119 0.77 12.23 -13.48
C LEU A 119 0.92 13.41 -14.47
N THR A 120 0.72 14.65 -14.02
CA THR A 120 0.98 15.85 -14.85
C THR A 120 2.47 16.11 -15.12
N ILE A 121 3.38 15.46 -14.39
CA ILE A 121 4.83 15.63 -14.55
C ILE A 121 5.31 14.72 -15.69
N PRO A 122 5.78 15.26 -16.84
CA PRO A 122 6.07 14.44 -18.03
C PRO A 122 7.14 13.36 -17.82
N LYS A 123 8.17 13.66 -17.01
CA LYS A 123 9.21 12.68 -16.64
C LYS A 123 8.62 11.53 -15.82
N PHE A 124 7.78 11.84 -14.84
CA PHE A 124 7.14 10.84 -14.00
C PHE A 124 6.21 9.92 -14.80
N LYS A 125 5.40 10.51 -15.69
CA LYS A 125 4.54 9.76 -16.63
C LYS A 125 5.36 8.81 -17.53
N ARG A 126 6.50 9.27 -18.07
CA ARG A 126 7.40 8.39 -18.85
C ARG A 126 7.97 7.24 -18.02
N VAL A 127 8.35 7.50 -16.77
CA VAL A 127 8.81 6.44 -15.85
C VAL A 127 7.69 5.42 -15.64
N TRP A 128 6.46 5.87 -15.35
CA TRP A 128 5.30 4.99 -15.21
C TRP A 128 5.09 4.08 -16.42
N GLU A 129 5.04 4.63 -17.64
CA GLU A 129 4.79 3.82 -18.84
C GLU A 129 5.84 2.72 -19.08
N GLU A 130 7.12 3.00 -18.77
CA GLU A 130 8.20 2.02 -18.92
C GLU A 130 8.26 1.00 -17.77
N THR A 131 7.73 1.33 -16.59
CA THR A 131 7.83 0.48 -15.40
C THR A 131 6.52 -0.18 -14.96
N LYS A 132 5.36 0.21 -15.50
CA LYS A 132 4.03 -0.24 -15.04
C LYS A 132 3.87 -1.77 -14.99
N SER A 133 4.53 -2.50 -15.88
CA SER A 133 4.56 -3.97 -15.88
C SER A 133 5.15 -4.61 -14.60
N SER A 134 5.88 -3.84 -13.79
CA SER A 134 6.45 -4.29 -12.51
C SER A 134 5.45 -4.19 -11.35
N HIS A 135 4.29 -3.57 -11.56
CA HIS A 135 3.26 -3.33 -10.55
C HIS A 135 2.10 -4.33 -10.65
N THR A 136 1.23 -4.36 -9.64
CA THR A 136 0.04 -5.22 -9.67
C THR A 136 -1.00 -4.76 -10.69
N VAL A 137 -1.67 -5.72 -11.33
CA VAL A 137 -2.70 -5.46 -12.36
C VAL A 137 -3.76 -4.46 -11.88
N GLU A 138 -4.29 -4.65 -10.67
CA GLU A 138 -5.30 -3.74 -10.11
C GLU A 138 -4.77 -2.32 -9.88
N PHE A 139 -3.48 -2.17 -9.55
CA PHE A 139 -2.87 -0.86 -9.40
C PHE A 139 -2.64 -0.21 -10.77
N ILE A 140 -2.23 -0.98 -11.78
CA ILE A 140 -2.10 -0.49 -13.16
C ILE A 140 -3.44 0.05 -13.66
N GLU A 141 -4.52 -0.74 -13.52
CA GLU A 141 -5.86 -0.32 -13.93
C GLU A 141 -6.31 0.96 -13.20
N PHE A 142 -6.07 1.04 -11.89
CA PHE A 142 -6.35 2.24 -11.12
C PHE A 142 -5.57 3.44 -11.66
N PHE A 143 -4.26 3.30 -11.83
CA PHE A 143 -3.37 4.40 -12.18
C PHE A 143 -3.62 4.89 -13.62
N ASP A 144 -3.82 3.97 -14.56
CA ASP A 144 -4.16 4.28 -15.95
C ASP A 144 -5.53 4.98 -16.04
N SER A 145 -6.52 4.56 -15.23
CA SER A 145 -7.83 5.25 -15.20
C SER A 145 -7.78 6.71 -14.74
N LEU A 146 -6.72 7.13 -14.06
CA LEU A 146 -6.53 8.53 -13.67
C LEU A 146 -5.97 9.39 -14.81
N GLN A 147 -5.35 8.78 -15.81
CA GLN A 147 -4.78 9.48 -16.96
C GLN A 147 -5.85 9.83 -18.00
N ASP A 148 -6.89 9.01 -18.12
CA ASP A 148 -8.00 9.19 -19.06
C ASP A 148 -8.95 10.35 -18.66
N LEU A 149 -8.74 10.97 -17.49
CA LEU A 149 -9.55 12.06 -16.97
C LEU A 149 -9.07 13.45 -17.43
N GLU A 150 -8.01 13.52 -18.24
CA GLU A 150 -7.48 14.77 -18.84
C GLU A 150 -7.90 15.01 -20.30
N GLU A 151 -8.79 14.17 -20.87
CA GLU A 151 -9.47 14.44 -22.17
C GLU A 151 -10.87 15.06 -21.97
#